data_AF-A0A914U688-F1
#
_entry.id   AF-A0A914U688-F1
#
_cell.length_a   1.000
_cell.length_b   1.000
_cell.length_c   1.000
_cell.angle_alpha   90.00
_cell.angle_beta   90.00
_cell.angle_gamma   90.00
#
_symmetry.space_group_name_H-M   'P 1'
#
loop_
_entity.id
_entity.type
_entity.pdbx_description
1 polymer ?
#
loop_
_entity_poly.entity_id
_entity_poly.type
_entity_poly.pdbx_seq_one_letter_code
_entity_poly.pdbx_strand_id
1 'polypeptide(L)'
;MELIPYTLAENAGLSPIETVTELRRQHANGNKDFGINVRKGAVTNIKEENVLQPLLVTSYAIKQASETVRSILKIDDIVMAIR
;
A
#
# COMPACT_ATOMS: atom_id res chain seq x y z
N MET A 1 4.58 -5.20 -3.04
CA MET A 1 3.35 -4.39 -3.16
C MET A 1 3.68 -2.98 -2.66
N GLU A 2 4.36 -2.17 -3.47
CA GLU A 2 5.06 -0.95 -3.01
C GLU A 2 4.36 0.35 -3.40
N LEU A 3 3.30 0.29 -4.19
CA LEU A 3 2.56 1.47 -4.63
C LEU A 3 1.89 2.21 -3.47
N ILE A 4 1.34 1.49 -2.49
CA ILE A 4 0.67 2.11 -1.33
C ILE A 4 1.66 2.96 -0.52
N PRO A 5 2.82 2.45 -0.05
CA PRO A 5 3.79 3.30 0.63
C PRO A 5 4.38 4.39 -0.27
N TYR A 6 4.56 4.13 -1.57
CA TYR A 6 5.00 5.17 -2.52
C TYR A 6 4.03 6.36 -2.55
N THR A 7 2.74 6.10 -2.77
CA THR A 7 1.70 7.14 -2.82
C THR A 7 1.54 7.86 -1.47
N LEU A 8 1.70 7.15 -0.35
CA LEU A 8 1.69 7.79 0.97
C LEU A 8 2.88 8.74 1.16
N ALA A 9 4.08 8.36 0.71
CA ALA A 9 5.26 9.22 0.76
C ALA A 9 5.08 10.48 -0.11
N GLU A 10 4.56 10.30 -1.32
CA GLU A 10 4.27 11.41 -2.25
C GLU A 10 3.26 12.40 -1.65
N ASN A 11 2.14 11.90 -1.13
CA ASN A 11 1.12 12.73 -0.48
C ASN A 11 1.62 13.42 0.80
N ALA A 12 2.62 12.83 1.46
CA ALA A 12 3.29 13.40 2.62
C ALA A 12 4.36 14.45 2.26
N GLY A 13 4.65 14.66 0.96
CA GLY A 13 5.72 15.54 0.49
C GLY A 13 7.13 14.98 0.71
N LEU A 14 7.26 13.67 0.95
CA LEU A 14 8.54 12.99 1.09
C LEU A 14 9.06 12.51 -0.26
N SER A 15 10.37 12.27 -0.37
CA SER A 15 10.95 11.59 -1.53
C SER A 15 10.46 10.14 -1.57
N PRO A 16 9.60 9.75 -2.54
CA PRO A 16 8.98 8.42 -2.52
C PRO A 16 10.00 7.30 -2.75
N ILE A 17 11.00 7.55 -3.61
CA ILE A 17 12.06 6.59 -3.92
C ILE A 17 12.91 6.31 -2.68
N GLU A 18 13.37 7.35 -2.00
CA GLU A 18 14.20 7.20 -0.79
C GLU A 18 13.40 6.52 0.34
N THR A 19 12.15 6.95 0.53
CA THR A 19 11.27 6.42 1.59
C THR A 19 10.99 4.93 1.39
N VAL A 20 10.63 4.52 0.17
CA VAL A 20 10.37 3.10 -0.14
C VAL A 20 11.66 2.27 -0.06
N THR A 21 12.80 2.84 -0.47
CA THR A 21 14.10 2.16 -0.37
C THR A 21 14.49 1.90 1.08
N GLU A 22 14.35 2.90 1.95
CA GLU A 22 14.61 2.75 3.39
C GLU A 22 13.63 1.74 4.03
N LEU A 23 12.34 1.83 3.68
CA LEU A 23 11.33 0.89 4.16
C LEU A 23 11.68 -0.56 3.78
N ARG A 24 12.12 -0.78 2.52
CA ARG A 24 12.56 -2.09 2.04
C ARG A 24 13.78 -2.59 2.81
N ARG A 25 14.77 -1.71 3.06
CA ARG A 25 15.97 -2.04 3.85
C ARG A 25 15.60 -2.47 5.26
N GLN A 26 14.69 -1.74 5.92
CA GLN A 26 14.23 -2.07 7.27
C GLN A 26 13.51 -3.43 7.31
N HIS A 27 12.61 -3.68 6.34
CA HIS A 27 11.90 -4.96 6.26
C HIS A 27 12.84 -6.14 5.96
N ALA A 28 13.89 -5.93 5.14
CA ALA A 28 14.92 -6.93 4.88
C ALA A 28 15.74 -7.27 6.14
N ASN A 29 15.89 -6.32 7.06
CA ASN A 29 16.54 -6.53 8.36
C ASN A 29 15.62 -7.19 9.41
N GLY A 30 14.39 -7.57 9.04
CA GLY A 30 13.43 -8.22 9.92
C GLY A 30 12.47 -7.27 10.65
N ASN A 31 12.58 -5.95 10.41
CA ASN A 31 11.74 -4.95 11.06
C ASN A 31 10.38 -4.80 10.35
N LYS A 32 9.48 -5.77 10.55
CA LYS A 32 8.18 -5.87 9.85
C LYS A 32 7.21 -4.74 10.19
N ASP A 33 7.33 -4.18 11.40
CA ASP A 33 6.44 -3.14 11.91
C ASP A 33 6.90 -1.73 11.50
N PHE A 34 7.90 -1.59 10.62
CA PHE A 34 8.31 -0.29 10.11
C PHE A 34 7.35 0.19 9.01
N GLY A 35 7.04 1.48 9.03
CA GLY A 35 6.14 2.13 8.09
C GLY A 35 6.43 3.63 7.97
N ILE A 36 5.66 4.33 7.14
CA ILE A 36 5.86 5.76 6.86
C ILE A 36 5.21 6.58 7.97
N ASN A 37 6.02 7.35 8.70
CA ASN A 37 5.53 8.32 9.67
C ASN A 37 5.47 9.71 9.03
N VAL A 38 4.27 10.11 8.61
CA VAL A 38 4.01 11.40 7.95
C VAL A 38 4.31 12.60 8.87
N ARG A 39 4.16 12.45 10.19
CA ARG A 39 4.40 13.53 11.16
C ARG A 39 5.89 13.81 11.34
N LYS A 40 6.73 12.77 11.28
CA LYS A 40 8.18 12.86 11.43
C LYS A 40 8.92 12.93 10.10
N GLY A 41 8.24 12.67 8.99
CA GLY A 41 8.83 12.61 7.66
C GLY A 41 9.87 11.49 7.50
N ALA A 42 9.71 10.38 8.25
CA ALA A 42 10.69 9.32 8.32
C ALA A 42 10.03 7.94 8.38
N VAL A 43 10.81 6.89 8.08
CA VAL A 43 10.39 5.51 8.30
C VAL A 43 10.66 5.15 9.77
N THR A 44 9.60 4.83 10.52
CA THR A 44 9.71 4.45 11.94
C THR A 44 8.85 3.23 12.25
N ASN A 45 9.01 2.66 13.45
CA ASN A 45 8.16 1.57 13.93
C ASN A 45 6.72 2.09 14.16
N ILE A 46 5.80 1.83 13.24
CA ILE A 46 4.43 2.36 13.30
C ILE A 46 3.61 1.78 14.45
N LYS A 47 4.00 0.61 14.96
CA LYS A 47 3.37 0.01 16.15
C LYS A 47 3.68 0.83 17.41
N GLU A 48 4.93 1.27 17.56
CA GLU A 48 5.34 2.15 18.67
C GLU A 48 4.71 3.54 18.55
N GLU A 49 4.44 4.00 17.33
CA GLU A 49 3.72 5.26 17.06
C GLU A 49 2.19 5.14 17.24
N ASN A 50 1.67 3.98 17.67
CA ASN A 50 0.24 3.68 17.80
C ASN A 50 -0.57 3.87 16.49
N VAL A 51 0.06 3.68 15.33
CA VAL A 51 -0.62 3.70 14.03
C VAL A 51 -0.98 2.27 13.66
N LEU A 52 -2.19 1.87 14.06
CA LEU A 52 -2.71 0.51 13.87
C LEU A 52 -4.00 0.52 13.07
N GLN A 53 -4.24 -0.56 12.33
CA GLN A 53 -5.52 -0.81 11.66
C GLN A 53 -6.00 -2.23 11.94
N PRO A 54 -7.32 -2.48 11.97
CA PRO A 54 -7.85 -3.83 12.10
C PRO A 54 -7.39 -4.73 10.95
N LEU A 55 -7.01 -5.97 11.27
CA LEU A 55 -6.61 -6.97 10.28
C LEU A 55 -7.65 -7.14 9.16
N LEU A 56 -8.94 -7.03 9.52
CA LEU A 56 -10.05 -7.15 8.59
C LEU A 56 -9.96 -6.16 7.43
N VAL A 57 -9.50 -4.93 7.68
CA VAL A 57 -9.43 -3.87 6.66
C VAL A 57 -8.45 -4.26 5.55
N THR A 58 -7.20 -4.60 5.91
CA THR A 58 -6.15 -4.95 4.92
C THR A 58 -6.47 -6.25 4.19
N SER A 59 -6.96 -7.26 4.91
CA SER A 59 -7.30 -8.56 4.33
C SER A 59 -8.46 -8.46 3.34
N TYR A 60 -9.51 -7.71 3.67
CA TYR A 60 -10.60 -7.44 2.72
C TYR A 60 -10.15 -6.59 1.54
N ALA A 61 -9.32 -5.56 1.75
CA ALA A 61 -8.83 -4.72 0.66
C ALA A 61 -8.08 -5.55 -0.39
N ILE A 62 -7.18 -6.44 0.04
CA ILE A 62 -6.44 -7.33 -0.87
C ILE A 62 -7.41 -8.29 -1.57
N LYS A 63 -8.30 -8.94 -0.82
CA LYS A 63 -9.27 -9.88 -1.37
C LYS A 63 -10.15 -9.21 -2.44
N GLN A 64 -10.79 -8.09 -2.11
CA GLN A 64 -11.70 -7.40 -3.04
C GLN A 64 -10.98 -6.85 -4.27
N ALA A 65 -9.75 -6.35 -4.11
CA ALA A 65 -8.94 -5.92 -5.25
C ALA A 65 -8.65 -7.09 -6.19
N SER A 66 -8.21 -8.23 -5.67
CA SER A 66 -7.96 -9.43 -6.47
C SER A 66 -9.23 -9.97 -7.13
N GLU A 67 -10.36 -10.02 -6.42
CA GLU A 67 -11.65 -10.47 -6.96
C GLU A 67 -12.13 -9.56 -8.10
N THR A 68 -12.02 -8.24 -7.93
CA THR A 68 -12.38 -7.25 -8.96
C THR A 68 -11.51 -7.39 -10.20
N VAL A 69 -10.18 -7.45 -10.02
CA VAL A 69 -9.24 -7.63 -11.13
C VAL A 69 -9.51 -8.94 -11.86
N ARG A 70 -9.79 -10.03 -11.13
CA ARG A 70 -10.13 -11.31 -11.76
C ARG A 70 -11.42 -11.23 -12.57
N SER A 71 -12.44 -10.50 -12.09
CA SER A 71 -13.68 -10.29 -12.84
C SER A 71 -13.43 -9.51 -14.13
N ILE A 72 -12.59 -8.46 -14.08
CA ILE A 72 -12.21 -7.67 -15.26
C ILE A 72 -11.42 -8.53 -16.26
N LEU A 73 -10.43 -9.30 -15.80
CA LEU A 73 -9.59 -10.15 -16.67
C LEU A 73 -10.35 -11.29 -17.36
N LYS A 74 -11.56 -11.64 -16.86
CA LYS A 74 -12.42 -12.66 -17.47
C LYS A 74 -13.27 -12.12 -18.62
N ILE A 75 -13.35 -10.80 -18.80
CA ILE A 75 -14.09 -10.19 -19.90
C ILE A 75 -13.25 -10.34 -21.16
N ASP A 76 -13.73 -11.13 -22.11
CA ASP A 76 -13.12 -11.41 -23.40
C ASP A 76 -13.63 -10.48 -24.51
N ASP A 77 -14.87 -10.03 -24.41
CA ASP A 77 -15.46 -9.05 -25.34
C ASP A 77 -16.40 -8.06 -24.61
N ILE A 78 -16.49 -6.84 -25.13
CA ILE A 78 -17.37 -5.77 -24.62
C ILE A 78 -18.33 -5.39 -25.74
N VAL A 79 -19.59 -5.79 -25.61
CA VAL A 79 -20.65 -5.37 -26.54
C VAL A 79 -21.12 -3.96 -26.17
N MET A 80 -20.82 -2.99 -27.03
CA MET A 80 -21.34 -1.63 -26.90
C MET A 80 -22.67 -1.50 -27.65
N ALA A 81 -23.78 -1.39 -26.91
CA ALA A 81 -25.08 -1.06 -27.50
C ALA A 81 -25.21 0.46 -27.65
N ILE A 82 -25.28 0.94 -28.88
CA ILE A 82 -25.61 2.35 -29.19
C ILE A 82 -27.13 2.46 -29.20
N ARG A 83 -27.68 3.43 -28.47
CA ARG A 83 -29.12 3.73 -28.46
C ARG A 83 -29.49 4.61 -29.64
#